data_AF-A0A519C057-F1
#
_entry.id   AF-A0A519C057-F1
#
_cell.length_a   1.000
_cell.length_b   1.000
_cell.length_c   1.000
_cell.angle_alpha   90.00
_cell.angle_beta   90.00
_cell.angle_gamma   90.00
#
_symmetry.space_group_name_H-M   'P 1'
#
loop_
_entity.id
_entity.type
_entity.pdbx_description
1 polymer ?
#
loop_
_entity_poly.entity_id
_entity_poly.type
_entity_poly.pdbx_seq_one_letter_code
_entity_poly.pdbx_strand_id
1 'polypeptide(L)' 'MQCSSNPQSLEPDNVNFPKGLSFEIKNIDNKLVFNFQSIGDTKKLVATVDEVLEHVKLVSEIIE' A
#
# COMPACT_ATOMS: atom_id res chain seq x y z
N MET A 1 27.18 -7.94 -16.94
CA MET A 1 26.03 -7.02 -16.93
C MET A 1 25.09 -7.48 -15.85
N GLN A 2 25.03 -6.76 -14.73
CA GLN A 2 24.17 -7.10 -13.60
C GLN A 2 22.81 -6.47 -13.87
N CYS A 3 21.79 -7.29 -14.12
CA CYS A 3 20.41 -6.80 -14.20
C CYS A 3 19.98 -6.45 -12.77
N SER A 4 20.23 -5.20 -12.37
CA SER A 4 19.65 -4.63 -11.16
C SER A 4 18.16 -4.43 -11.43
N SER A 5 17.36 -5.45 -11.14
CA SER A 5 15.90 -5.34 -11.11
C SER A 5 15.56 -4.36 -9.99
N ASN A 6 15.40 -3.09 -10.37
CA ASN A 6 15.00 -2.02 -9.48
C ASN A 6 13.50 -2.23 -9.17
N PRO A 7 13.08 -2.59 -7.95
CA PRO A 7 11.67 -2.73 -7.59
C PRO A 7 11.01 -1.34 -7.40
N GLN A 8 11.36 -0.38 -8.26
CA GLN A 8 11.12 1.04 -8.04
C GLN A 8 9.86 1.54 -8.75
N SER A 9 8.80 0.74 -8.86
CA SER A 9 7.61 1.16 -9.63
C SER A 9 6.26 0.91 -8.96
N LEU A 10 6.21 0.71 -7.64
CA LEU A 10 4.97 0.70 -6.86
C LEU A 10 5.17 1.28 -5.44
N GLU A 11 6.12 2.18 -5.23
CA GLU A 11 6.04 3.04 -4.04
C GLU A 11 4.92 4.06 -4.34
N PRO A 12 3.80 4.08 -3.59
CA PRO A 12 2.84 5.15 -3.74
C PRO A 12 3.57 6.43 -3.36
N ASP A 13 3.81 7.28 -4.36
CA ASP A 13 4.80 8.37 -4.41
C ASP A 13 4.55 9.50 -3.39
N ASN A 14 3.70 9.30 -2.37
CA ASN A 14 3.49 10.31 -1.32
C ASN A 14 2.82 9.81 -0.02
N VAL A 15 2.85 8.52 0.33
CA VAL A 15 2.33 8.10 1.65
C VAL A 15 3.41 8.31 2.70
N ASN A 16 3.33 9.45 3.39
CA ASN A 16 4.14 9.72 4.56
C ASN A 16 3.67 8.80 5.70
N PHE A 17 4.16 7.55 5.71
CA PHE A 17 3.69 6.54 6.65
C PHE A 17 3.90 7.02 8.08
N PRO A 18 2.86 7.00 8.93
CA PRO A 18 3.02 7.45 10.30
C PRO A 18 4.04 6.56 11.02
N LYS A 19 4.87 7.14 11.89
CA LYS A 19 5.87 6.38 12.66
C LYS A 19 5.23 5.18 13.35
N GLY A 20 5.82 4.00 13.17
CA GLY A 20 5.33 2.75 13.74
C GLY A 20 4.29 2.02 12.88
N LEU A 21 3.95 2.53 11.69
CA LEU A 21 3.20 1.82 10.67
C LEU A 21 4.12 1.32 9.57
N SER A 22 3.82 0.12 9.06
CA SER A 22 4.40 -0.42 7.84
C SER A 22 3.29 -0.96 6.94
N PHE A 23 3.56 -0.90 5.65
CA PHE A 23 2.64 -1.31 4.61
C PHE A 23 3.41 -2.00 3.51
N GLU A 24 2.84 -3.10 3.03
CA GLU A 24 3.42 -3.89 1.97
C GLU A 24 2.31 -4.37 1.03
N ILE A 25 2.54 -4.22 -0.27
CA ILE A 25 1.64 -4.74 -1.31
C ILE A 25 2.31 -5.96 -1.93
N LYS A 26 1.55 -7.04 -2.07
CA LYS A 26 1.98 -8.26 -2.76
C LYS A 26 0.95 -8.66 -3.81
N ASN A 27 1.42 -9.14 -4.96
CA ASN A 27 0.59 -9.84 -5.92
C ASN A 27 0.86 -11.34 -5.78
N ILE A 28 -0.17 -12.12 -5.40
CA ILE A 28 -0.07 -13.56 -5.20
C ILE A 28 -1.25 -14.21 -5.94
N ASP A 29 -0.97 -15.03 -6.95
CA ASP A 29 -1.98 -15.77 -7.72
C ASP A 29 -3.14 -14.88 -8.24
N ASN A 30 -2.80 -13.78 -8.91
CA ASN A 30 -3.75 -12.76 -9.39
C ASN A 30 -4.56 -12.05 -8.28
N LYS A 31 -4.14 -12.17 -7.01
CA LYS A 31 -4.72 -11.42 -5.90
C LYS A 31 -3.80 -10.28 -5.52
N LEU A 32 -4.39 -9.11 -5.33
CA LEU A 32 -3.71 -7.98 -4.72
C LEU A 32 -3.90 -8.08 -3.20
N VAL A 33 -2.80 -8.33 -2.48
CA VAL A 33 -2.78 -8.47 -1.02
C VAL A 33 -2.16 -7.22 -0.42
N PHE A 34 -2.90 -6.59 0.48
CA PHE A 34 -2.45 -5.43 1.24
C PHE A 34 -2.15 -5.87 2.67
N ASN A 35 -0.89 -5.76 3.07
CA ASN A 35 -0.45 -6.06 4.44
C ASN A 35 -0.18 -4.77 5.18
N PHE A 36 -0.96 -4.51 6.23
CA PHE A 36 -0.76 -3.39 7.12
C PHE A 36 -0.28 -3.89 8.48
N GLN A 37 0.74 -3.27 9.03
CA GLN A 37 1.21 -3.56 10.38
C GLN A 37 1.39 -2.25 11.14
N SER A 38 1.01 -2.27 12.42
CA SER A 38 1.18 -1.14 13.32
C SER A 38 1.76 -1.61 14.64
N ILE A 39 2.75 -0.89 15.13
CA ILE A 39 3.26 -1.03 16.48
C ILE A 39 2.71 0.14 17.31
N GLY A 40 1.77 -0.16 18.20
CA GLY A 40 1.18 0.80 19.12
C GLY A 40 -0.22 1.25 18.72
N ASP A 41 -0.33 2.42 18.07
CA ASP A 41 -1.60 3.13 17.88
C ASP A 41 -2.46 2.53 16.76
N THR A 42 -3.36 1.63 17.16
CA THR A 42 -4.31 0.96 16.27
C THR A 42 -5.30 1.92 15.59
N LYS A 43 -5.54 3.11 16.13
CA LYS A 43 -6.42 4.09 15.45
C LYS A 43 -5.77 4.62 14.18
N LYS A 44 -4.45 4.81 14.18
CA LYS A 44 -3.70 5.18 12.97
C LYS A 44 -3.74 4.08 11.93
N LEU A 45 -3.66 2.82 12.36
CA LEU A 45 -3.79 1.67 11.45
C LEU A 45 -5.13 1.69 10.73
N VAL A 46 -6.24 1.86 11.46
CA VAL A 46 -7.59 1.91 10.88
C VAL A 46 -7.70 3.07 9.89
N ALA A 47 -7.28 4.27 10.27
CA ALA A 47 -7.32 5.43 9.40
C ALA A 47 -6.52 5.24 8.10
N THR A 48 -5.32 4.63 8.18
CA THR A 48 -4.50 4.33 6.99
C THR A 48 -5.15 3.26 6.11
N VAL A 49 -5.81 2.26 6.68
CA VAL A 49 -6.57 1.26 5.91
C VAL A 49 -7.73 1.92 5.16
N ASP A 50 -8.50 2.77 5.84
CA ASP A 50 -9.62 3.49 5.24
C ASP A 50 -9.16 4.36 4.05
N GLU A 51 -8.07 5.12 4.22
CA GLU A 51 -7.50 5.96 3.18
C GLU A 51 -7.03 5.16 1.95
N VAL A 52 -6.35 4.03 2.15
CA VAL A 52 -5.90 3.18 1.04
C VAL A 52 -7.09 2.58 0.30
N LEU A 53 -8.14 2.15 1.01
CA LEU A 53 -9.36 1.61 0.39
C LEU A 53 -10.11 2.67 -0.43
N GLU A 54 -10.13 3.92 0.03
CA GLU A 54 -10.73 5.04 -0.72
C GLU A 54 -10.00 5.27 -2.05
N HIS A 55 -8.66 5.25 -2.05
CA HIS A 55 -7.87 5.36 -3.28
C HIS A 55 -8.09 4.19 -4.24
N VAL A 56 -8.16 2.95 -3.75
CA VAL A 56 -8.43 1.77 -4.59
C VAL A 56 -9.80 1.91 -5.26
N LYS A 57 -10.80 2.40 -4.55
CA LYS A 57 -12.14 2.61 -5.09
C LYS A 57 -12.15 3.64 -6.22
N LEU A 58 -11.51 4.79 -6.03
CA LEU A 58 -11.40 5.83 -7.07
C LEU A 58 -10.72 5.31 -8.34
N VAL A 59 -9.65 4.53 -8.20
CA VAL A 59 -8.96 3.92 -9.35
C VAL A 59 -9.86 2.91 -10.07
N SER A 60 -10.70 2.17 -9.34
CA SER A 60 -11.65 1.24 -9.94
C SER A 60 -12.79 1.93 -10.72
N GLU A 61 -13.18 3.15 -10.32
CA GLU A 61 -14.21 3.94 -11.01
C GLU A 61 -13.70 4.55 -12.34
N ILE A 62 -12.38 4.65 -12.53
CA ILE A 62 -11.76 5.22 -13.74
C ILE A 62 -11.65 4.20 -14.90
N ILE A 63 -11.78 2.90 -14.62
CA ILE A 63 -11.64 1.82 -15.63
C ILE A 63 -12.99 1.51 -16.34
N GLU A 64 -13.89 2.50 -16.45
CA GLU A 64 -15.10 2.40 -17.31
C GLU A 64 -14.82 2.71 -18.78
#